data_AF-A0AA89B499-F1
#
_entry.id   AF-A0AA89B499-F1
#
_cell.length_a   1.000
_cell.length_b   1.000
_cell.length_c   1.000
_cell.angle_alpha   90.00
_cell.angle_beta   90.00
_cell.angle_gamma   90.00
#
_symmetry.space_group_name_H-M   'P 1'
#
loop_
_entity.id
_entity.type
_entity.pdbx_description
1 polymer ?
#
loop_
_entity_poly.entity_id
_entity_poly.type
_entity_poly.pdbx_seq_one_letter_code
_entity_poly.pdbx_strand_id
1 'polypeptide(L)'
;MSAWSSRMGSQRFSYSSQVSIGTNFTHHSFWRTFSTPVSMEEELSALESESHSNKEEYALEASPDEILAHPMNSEVLKSVLADSERTKLVKKLSEANQQNRFLKRQLQVKEDALVDFKRELATMELEIQALVALAEEIAISGIPKGSRKINGKYIQYYLRSRLEAVQEKLKEQIKDVDAAQSKEVSLFWCGMAESVQVMGSFDGWSQGEHLSAEYTSSYTKFSTTLMLRPGRYEIKFMVDGGWQVSPELPTVGEGWMKNNLLIVS
;
A
#
# COMPACT_ATOMS: atom_id res chain seq x y z
N MET A 1 -22.35 55.50 58.70
CA MET A 1 -22.77 54.73 57.50
C MET A 1 -21.78 55.06 56.39
N SER A 2 -21.01 54.06 55.98
CA SER A 2 -19.77 54.20 55.20
C SER A 2 -20.06 54.47 53.73
N ALA A 3 -19.49 55.55 53.21
CA ALA A 3 -19.44 55.85 51.77
C ALA A 3 -18.12 55.34 51.20
N TRP A 4 -18.17 54.48 50.19
CA TRP A 4 -17.02 54.18 49.34
C TRP A 4 -17.36 54.40 47.87
N SER A 5 -16.54 55.25 47.27
CA SER A 5 -16.48 55.58 45.85
C SER A 5 -15.47 54.66 45.17
N SER A 6 -15.66 54.39 43.88
CA SER A 6 -14.56 53.93 43.02
C SER A 6 -14.74 54.46 41.60
N ARG A 7 -13.66 55.11 41.16
CA ARG A 7 -13.42 55.81 39.89
C ARG A 7 -13.38 54.82 38.72
N MET A 8 -13.97 55.24 37.60
CA MET A 8 -13.62 54.76 36.27
C MET A 8 -12.23 55.28 35.87
N GLY A 9 -11.33 54.38 35.48
CA GLY A 9 -10.08 54.67 34.81
C GLY A 9 -10.06 54.00 33.44
N SER A 10 -10.03 54.81 32.39
CA SER A 10 -9.88 54.39 30.99
C SER A 10 -8.40 54.23 30.67
N GLN A 11 -8.00 53.12 30.03
CA GLN A 11 -6.74 53.05 29.30
C GLN A 11 -6.89 52.15 28.07
N ARG A 12 -6.89 52.81 26.90
CA ARG A 12 -6.60 52.23 25.59
C ARG A 12 -5.14 51.80 25.55
N PHE A 13 -4.88 50.58 25.12
CA PHE A 13 -3.58 50.21 24.56
C PHE A 13 -3.77 49.86 23.08
N SER A 14 -3.25 50.76 22.25
CA SER A 14 -3.03 50.56 20.82
C SER A 14 -1.78 49.70 20.67
N TYR A 15 -1.84 48.61 19.90
CA TYR A 15 -0.65 48.02 19.30
C TYR A 15 -0.79 47.93 17.79
N SER A 16 0.27 48.43 17.17
CA SER A 16 0.52 48.66 15.75
C SER A 16 0.56 47.36 14.95
N SER A 17 -0.27 47.25 13.91
CA SER A 17 -0.12 46.29 12.83
C SER A 17 0.89 46.85 11.80
N GLN A 18 2.12 46.36 11.85
CA GLN A 18 3.05 46.47 10.73
C GLN A 18 2.68 45.42 9.68
N VAL A 19 2.29 45.91 8.50
CA VAL A 19 2.11 45.13 7.29
C VAL A 19 3.50 44.88 6.69
N SER A 20 3.90 43.62 6.60
CA SER A 20 5.00 43.19 5.73
C SER A 20 4.41 42.35 4.61
N ILE A 21 4.41 42.93 3.41
CA ILE A 21 4.13 42.26 2.15
C ILE A 21 5.30 41.30 1.90
N GLY A 22 5.05 40.01 2.04
CA GLY A 22 5.97 38.93 1.67
C GLY A 22 5.30 38.05 0.64
N THR A 23 5.78 38.13 -0.58
CA THR A 23 5.40 37.30 -1.73
C THR A 23 5.57 35.81 -1.39
N ASN A 24 4.48 35.04 -1.40
CA ASN A 24 4.55 33.58 -1.28
C ASN A 24 5.08 33.00 -2.59
N PHE A 25 6.38 32.67 -2.61
CA PHE A 25 6.93 31.73 -3.56
C PHE A 25 6.33 30.35 -3.28
N THR A 26 5.63 29.80 -4.26
CA THR A 26 5.18 28.42 -4.29
C THR A 26 6.40 27.50 -4.32
N HIS A 27 6.76 26.95 -3.16
CA HIS A 27 7.68 25.81 -3.10
C HIS A 27 6.95 24.57 -3.63
N HIS A 28 7.11 24.30 -4.93
CA HIS A 28 6.81 22.99 -5.49
C HIS A 28 7.94 22.05 -5.02
N SER A 29 7.65 21.26 -3.99
CA SER A 29 8.59 20.25 -3.46
C SER A 29 8.81 19.16 -4.52
N PHE A 30 9.84 19.33 -5.34
CA PHE A 30 10.38 18.25 -6.16
C PHE A 30 11.07 17.26 -5.22
N TRP A 31 10.42 16.13 -4.95
CA TRP A 31 11.06 14.99 -4.30
C TRP A 31 12.05 14.36 -5.28
N ARG A 32 13.30 14.82 -5.23
CA ARG A 32 14.43 14.16 -5.89
C ARG A 32 14.85 13.00 -4.99
N THR A 33 14.49 11.79 -5.38
CA THR A 33 15.03 10.55 -4.80
C THR A 33 16.53 10.50 -5.05
N PHE A 34 17.31 10.62 -3.97
CA PHE A 34 18.70 10.17 -3.96
C PHE A 34 18.73 8.76 -3.38
N SER A 35 19.06 7.78 -4.21
CA SER A 35 19.45 6.45 -3.76
C SER A 35 20.95 6.45 -3.54
N THR A 36 21.40 6.43 -2.29
CA THR A 36 22.77 6.06 -1.95
C THR A 36 22.86 4.55 -1.73
N PRO A 37 23.84 3.84 -2.30
CA PRO A 37 24.12 2.46 -1.93
C PRO A 37 24.89 2.47 -0.60
N VAL A 38 24.33 1.87 0.43
CA VAL A 38 25.06 1.58 1.68
C VAL A 38 25.85 0.29 1.46
N SER A 39 27.19 0.41 1.49
CA SER A 39 28.12 -0.72 1.55
C SER A 39 27.95 -1.42 2.89
N MET A 40 27.63 -2.72 2.88
CA MET A 40 27.56 -3.55 4.08
C MET A 40 28.89 -4.29 4.25
N GLU A 41 29.83 -3.69 4.99
CA GLU A 41 31.05 -4.38 5.43
C GLU A 41 31.26 -4.35 6.95
N GLU A 42 30.36 -3.74 7.75
CA GLU A 42 30.68 -3.43 9.15
C GLU A 42 29.94 -4.22 10.24
N GLU A 43 29.17 -5.26 9.94
CA GLU A 43 28.53 -6.08 10.98
C GLU A 43 28.69 -7.59 10.76
N LEU A 44 29.94 -8.07 10.77
CA LEU A 44 30.24 -9.50 11.02
C LEU A 44 31.51 -9.62 11.89
N SER A 45 31.48 -9.03 13.08
CA SER A 45 32.53 -9.21 14.10
C SER A 45 31.92 -9.42 15.47
N ALA A 46 31.18 -10.52 15.62
CA ALA A 46 30.92 -11.18 16.90
C ALA A 46 30.07 -12.43 16.66
N LEU A 47 30.69 -13.55 16.28
CA LEU A 47 30.29 -14.90 16.71
C LEU A 47 31.15 -16.00 16.04
N GLU A 48 32.41 -16.10 16.42
CA GLU A 48 33.18 -17.35 16.49
C GLU A 48 33.99 -17.19 17.78
N SER A 49 33.98 -18.09 18.77
CA SER A 49 34.30 -19.51 18.70
C SER A 49 34.16 -20.12 20.09
N GLU A 50 33.59 -21.32 20.22
CA GLU A 50 34.03 -22.31 21.22
C GLU A 50 33.60 -23.71 20.76
N SER A 51 34.55 -24.48 20.24
CA SER A 51 34.52 -25.95 20.36
C SER A 51 35.94 -26.49 20.34
N HIS A 52 36.40 -26.89 21.53
CA HIS A 52 37.63 -27.63 21.74
C HIS A 52 37.62 -28.97 20.98
N SER A 53 38.75 -29.32 20.38
CA SER A 53 39.14 -30.72 20.22
C SER A 53 40.66 -30.85 20.29
N ASN A 54 41.12 -31.50 21.35
CA ASN A 54 42.51 -31.92 21.54
C ASN A 54 42.83 -33.04 20.55
N LYS A 55 44.00 -32.98 19.89
CA LYS A 55 44.85 -34.16 19.64
C LYS A 55 46.25 -33.78 19.17
N GLU A 56 47.17 -34.00 20.11
CA GLU A 56 48.56 -34.46 20.04
C GLU A 56 49.35 -34.39 18.73
N GLU A 57 50.51 -33.77 18.91
CA GLU A 57 51.67 -33.58 18.05
C GLU A 57 52.55 -34.85 18.03
N TYR A 58 52.85 -35.38 16.84
CA TYR A 58 54.05 -36.20 16.60
C TYR A 58 54.66 -35.83 15.24
N ALA A 59 55.86 -35.25 15.31
CA ALA A 59 56.68 -34.88 14.18
C ALA A 59 57.44 -36.10 13.64
N LEU A 60 57.30 -36.38 12.33
CA LEU A 60 58.26 -37.15 11.56
C LEU A 60 58.65 -36.36 10.30
N GLU A 61 59.96 -36.25 10.12
CA GLU A 61 60.66 -35.47 9.10
C GLU A 61 60.64 -36.09 7.68
N ALA A 62 60.65 -35.18 6.70
CA ALA A 62 61.32 -35.21 5.39
C ALA A 62 61.00 -36.32 4.35
N SER A 63 60.43 -35.91 3.21
CA SER A 63 61.12 -35.94 1.89
C SER A 63 60.32 -35.16 0.83
N PRO A 64 60.96 -34.31 0.00
CA PRO A 64 60.32 -33.63 -1.12
C PRO A 64 60.43 -34.50 -2.38
N ASP A 65 59.30 -34.90 -2.94
CA ASP A 65 59.07 -35.20 -4.37
C ASP A 65 57.87 -36.15 -4.50
N GLU A 66 56.71 -35.61 -4.85
CA GLU A 66 55.78 -36.19 -5.83
C GLU A 66 54.53 -35.31 -5.93
N ILE A 67 54.59 -34.35 -6.85
CA ILE A 67 53.40 -33.72 -7.41
C ILE A 67 52.73 -34.77 -8.29
N LEU A 68 51.91 -35.66 -7.71
CA LEU A 68 51.00 -36.52 -8.46
C LEU A 68 49.64 -35.83 -8.53
N ALA A 69 49.45 -35.06 -9.60
CA ALA A 69 48.16 -34.56 -10.02
C ALA A 69 47.23 -35.74 -10.37
N HIS A 70 46.50 -36.26 -9.38
CA HIS A 70 45.37 -37.15 -9.64
C HIS A 70 44.24 -36.34 -10.28
N PRO A 71 43.75 -36.72 -11.47
CA PRO A 71 42.64 -36.03 -12.11
C PRO A 71 41.41 -36.21 -11.23
N MET A 72 40.89 -35.11 -10.69
CA MET A 72 39.66 -35.14 -9.88
C MET A 72 38.58 -35.92 -10.62
N ASN A 73 38.06 -36.96 -9.97
CA ASN A 73 37.10 -37.90 -10.52
C ASN A 73 35.83 -37.14 -10.98
N SER A 74 35.36 -37.39 -12.20
CA SER A 74 34.31 -36.58 -12.88
C SER A 74 33.02 -36.46 -12.08
N GLU A 75 32.70 -37.45 -11.24
CA GLU A 75 31.53 -37.46 -10.36
C GLU A 75 31.63 -36.43 -9.23
N VAL A 76 32.84 -36.24 -8.66
CA VAL A 76 33.11 -35.23 -7.63
C VAL A 76 32.98 -33.82 -8.20
N LEU A 77 33.42 -33.61 -9.45
CA LEU A 77 33.25 -32.31 -10.12
C LEU A 77 31.77 -32.00 -10.38
N LYS A 78 30.97 -32.99 -10.78
CA LYS A 78 29.51 -32.83 -10.96
C LYS A 78 28.80 -32.54 -9.63
N SER A 79 29.21 -33.17 -8.53
CA SER A 79 28.61 -32.89 -7.21
C SER A 79 28.96 -31.48 -6.73
N VAL A 80 30.23 -31.07 -6.84
CA VAL A 80 30.66 -29.71 -6.46
C VAL A 80 29.95 -28.64 -7.30
N LEU A 81 29.79 -28.87 -8.61
CA LEU A 81 29.02 -27.98 -9.47
C LEU A 81 27.56 -27.88 -9.01
N ALA A 82 26.90 -29.02 -8.77
CA ALA A 82 25.52 -29.05 -8.30
C ALA A 82 25.35 -28.34 -6.94
N ASP A 83 26.30 -28.48 -6.03
CA ASP A 83 26.29 -27.79 -4.74
C ASP A 83 26.54 -26.28 -4.90
N SER A 84 27.39 -25.88 -5.84
CA SER A 84 27.59 -24.46 -6.19
C SER A 84 26.32 -23.82 -6.77
N GLU A 85 25.54 -24.56 -7.57
CA GLU A 85 24.27 -24.07 -8.09
C GLU A 85 23.18 -24.04 -7.01
N ARG A 86 23.12 -25.05 -6.14
CA ARG A 86 22.21 -25.07 -4.98
C ARG A 86 22.46 -23.88 -4.06
N THR A 87 23.71 -23.56 -3.74
CA THR A 87 24.05 -22.40 -2.89
C THR A 87 23.64 -21.09 -3.54
N LYS A 88 23.83 -20.92 -4.86
CA LYS A 88 23.32 -19.74 -5.60
C LYS A 88 21.80 -19.63 -5.52
N LEU A 89 21.07 -20.74 -5.68
CA LEU A 89 19.61 -20.76 -5.58
C LEU A 89 19.13 -20.44 -4.16
N VAL A 90 19.75 -21.02 -3.14
CA VAL A 90 19.45 -20.73 -1.73
C VAL A 90 19.69 -19.25 -1.42
N LYS A 91 20.80 -18.68 -1.93
CA LYS A 91 21.09 -17.25 -1.79
C LYS A 91 19.98 -16.40 -2.42
N LYS A 92 19.63 -16.64 -3.69
CA LYS A 92 18.53 -15.93 -4.37
C LYS A 92 17.19 -16.09 -3.65
N LEU A 93 16.89 -17.28 -3.16
CA LEU A 93 15.68 -17.54 -2.37
C LEU A 93 15.68 -16.73 -1.07
N SER A 94 16.82 -16.65 -0.40
CA SER A 94 16.97 -15.85 0.84
C SER A 94 16.80 -14.35 0.57
N GLU A 95 17.40 -13.83 -0.51
CA GLU A 95 17.27 -12.44 -0.94
C GLU A 95 15.81 -12.12 -1.30
N ALA A 96 15.15 -12.97 -2.10
CA ALA A 96 13.74 -12.82 -2.44
C ALA A 96 12.83 -12.87 -1.19
N ASN A 97 13.13 -13.75 -0.24
CA ASN A 97 12.39 -13.83 1.02
C ASN A 97 12.59 -12.58 1.89
N GLN A 98 13.80 -12.00 1.91
CA GLN A 98 14.06 -10.74 2.59
C GLN A 98 13.29 -9.58 1.95
N GLN A 99 13.27 -9.51 0.61
CA GLN A 99 12.48 -8.54 -0.13
C GLN A 99 10.98 -8.70 0.13
N ASN A 100 10.45 -9.93 0.10
CA ASN A 100 9.05 -10.21 0.42
C ASN A 100 8.68 -9.75 1.84
N ARG A 101 9.54 -10.02 2.83
CA ARG A 101 9.33 -9.53 4.20
C ARG A 101 9.33 -8.00 4.27
N PHE A 102 10.23 -7.35 3.54
CA PHE A 102 10.29 -5.89 3.47
C PHE A 102 9.02 -5.30 2.84
N LEU A 103 8.58 -5.82 1.69
CA LEU A 103 7.38 -5.37 1.01
C LEU A 103 6.11 -5.58 1.86
N LYS A 104 6.00 -6.71 2.56
CA LYS A 104 4.91 -6.95 3.51
C LYS A 104 4.86 -5.91 4.63
N ARG A 105 6.01 -5.53 5.18
CA ARG A 105 6.08 -4.46 6.20
C ARG A 105 5.68 -3.10 5.61
N GLN A 106 6.12 -2.78 4.39
CA GLN A 106 5.70 -1.54 3.74
C GLN A 106 4.20 -1.49 3.49
N LEU A 107 3.61 -2.60 3.03
CA LEU A 107 2.18 -2.71 2.82
C LEU A 107 1.41 -2.47 4.12
N GLN A 108 1.84 -3.09 5.22
CA GLN A 108 1.21 -2.90 6.52
C GLN A 108 1.30 -1.45 7.01
N VAL A 109 2.45 -0.80 6.88
CA VAL A 109 2.60 0.63 7.22
C VAL A 109 1.66 1.51 6.40
N LYS A 110 1.46 1.19 5.12
CA LYS A 110 0.53 1.93 4.24
C LYS A 110 -0.93 1.70 4.66
N GLU A 111 -1.27 0.49 5.06
CA GLU A 111 -2.60 0.14 5.52
C GLU A 111 -2.94 0.82 6.85
N ASP A 112 -1.99 0.87 7.79
CA ASP A 112 -2.12 1.62 9.04
C ASP A 112 -2.31 3.12 8.77
N ALA A 113 -1.51 3.70 7.84
CA ALA A 113 -1.67 5.10 7.44
C ALA A 113 -3.05 5.39 6.83
N LEU A 114 -3.61 4.46 6.05
CA LEU A 114 -4.97 4.60 5.51
C LEU A 114 -6.03 4.59 6.61
N VAL A 115 -5.86 3.75 7.65
CA VAL A 115 -6.75 3.74 8.81
C VAL A 115 -6.69 5.07 9.56
N ASP A 116 -5.50 5.65 9.72
CA ASP A 116 -5.34 6.97 10.35
C ASP A 116 -5.98 8.09 9.51
N PHE A 117 -5.76 8.11 8.19
CA PHE A 117 -6.44 9.05 7.30
C PHE A 117 -7.96 8.93 7.36
N LYS A 118 -8.49 7.71 7.46
CA LYS A 118 -9.94 7.48 7.63
C LYS A 118 -10.46 8.10 8.93
N ARG A 119 -9.69 8.02 10.02
CA ARG A 119 -10.05 8.66 11.30
C ARG A 119 -10.07 10.18 11.18
N GLU A 120 -9.06 10.76 10.53
CA GLU A 120 -9.00 12.22 10.27
C GLU A 120 -10.20 12.68 9.43
N LEU A 121 -10.55 11.93 8.39
CA LEU A 121 -11.71 12.23 7.55
C LEU A 121 -13.00 12.21 8.37
N ALA A 122 -13.18 11.22 9.24
CA ALA A 122 -14.33 11.14 10.15
C ALA A 122 -14.38 12.32 11.13
N THR A 123 -13.23 12.78 11.65
CA THR A 123 -13.21 13.99 12.51
C THR A 123 -13.62 15.24 11.75
N MET A 124 -13.17 15.39 10.49
CA MET A 124 -13.55 16.53 9.65
C MET A 124 -15.04 16.50 9.29
N GLU A 125 -15.60 15.32 9.07
CA GLU A 125 -17.05 15.16 8.87
C GLU A 125 -17.85 15.66 10.08
N LEU A 126 -17.44 15.31 11.30
CA LEU A 126 -18.07 15.80 12.53
C LEU A 126 -17.94 17.32 12.68
N GLU A 127 -16.79 17.90 12.35
CA GLU A 127 -16.60 19.36 12.35
C GLU A 127 -17.54 20.06 11.37
N ILE A 128 -17.72 19.49 10.17
CA ILE A 128 -18.66 20.02 9.18
C ILE A 128 -20.10 19.92 9.70
N GLN A 129 -20.48 18.80 10.30
CA GLN A 129 -21.81 18.63 10.89
C GLN A 129 -22.06 19.68 11.98
N ALA A 130 -21.08 19.95 12.85
CA ALA A 130 -21.17 21.01 13.85
C ALA A 130 -21.31 22.41 13.22
N LEU A 131 -20.56 22.70 12.15
CA LEU A 131 -20.68 23.96 11.41
C LEU A 131 -22.04 24.14 10.72
N VAL A 132 -22.63 23.05 10.21
CA VAL A 132 -23.98 23.06 9.64
C VAL A 132 -25.01 23.34 10.74
N ALA A 133 -24.93 22.67 11.89
CA ALA A 133 -25.82 22.92 13.02
C ALA A 133 -25.73 24.38 13.51
N LEU A 134 -24.52 24.94 13.61
CA LEU A 134 -24.31 26.36 13.94
C LEU A 134 -24.92 27.29 12.87
N ALA A 135 -24.83 26.94 11.59
CA ALA A 135 -25.44 27.71 10.52
C ALA A 135 -26.98 27.71 10.61
N GLU A 136 -27.57 26.56 10.96
CA GLU A 136 -29.01 26.41 11.20
C GLU A 136 -29.44 27.24 12.42
N GLU A 137 -28.71 27.19 13.53
CA GLU A 137 -28.99 28.02 14.71
C GLU A 137 -28.91 29.52 14.41
N ILE A 138 -27.92 29.96 13.63
CA ILE A 138 -27.78 31.35 13.17
C ILE A 138 -28.96 31.75 12.26
N ALA A 139 -29.51 30.82 11.48
CA ALA A 139 -30.70 31.09 10.66
C ALA A 139 -31.99 31.19 11.49
N ILE A 140 -32.10 30.41 12.57
CA ILE A 140 -33.27 30.35 13.46
C ILE A 140 -33.28 31.48 14.51
N SER A 141 -32.11 31.89 15.01
CA SER A 141 -32.00 32.91 16.04
C SER A 141 -32.32 34.31 15.50
N GLY A 142 -33.42 34.89 15.98
CA GLY A 142 -33.81 36.27 15.64
C GLY A 142 -32.74 37.27 16.08
N ILE A 143 -32.38 38.20 15.18
CA ILE A 143 -31.34 39.23 15.40
C ILE A 143 -31.67 40.05 16.67
N PRO A 144 -30.79 40.10 17.69
CA PRO A 144 -31.01 40.91 18.89
C PRO A 144 -31.08 42.41 18.56
N LYS A 145 -32.02 43.14 19.18
CA LYS A 145 -32.13 44.61 19.03
C LYS A 145 -30.89 45.30 19.62
N GLY A 146 -30.01 45.81 18.76
CA GLY A 146 -28.81 46.57 19.14
C GLY A 146 -27.50 46.03 18.56
N SER A 147 -27.51 44.84 17.96
CA SER A 147 -26.35 44.30 17.25
C SER A 147 -26.07 45.12 15.99
N ARG A 148 -24.80 45.49 15.73
CA ARG A 148 -24.40 46.12 14.47
C ARG A 148 -24.84 45.20 13.33
N LYS A 149 -25.61 45.74 12.36
CA LYS A 149 -25.89 45.08 11.06
C LYS A 149 -24.55 44.87 10.34
N ILE A 150 -23.82 43.82 10.68
CA ILE A 150 -22.84 43.26 9.76
C ILE A 150 -23.70 42.69 8.65
N ASN A 151 -23.54 43.22 7.44
CA ASN A 151 -24.40 42.93 6.29
C ASN A 151 -24.61 41.40 6.17
N GLY A 152 -25.76 40.90 6.62
CA GLY A 152 -25.95 39.49 7.03
C GLY A 152 -25.72 38.45 5.93
N LYS A 153 -25.63 38.92 4.68
CA LYS A 153 -25.25 38.10 3.53
C LYS A 153 -23.77 37.67 3.52
N TYR A 154 -22.84 38.45 4.07
CA TYR A 154 -21.41 38.18 3.89
C TYR A 154 -20.90 36.99 4.72
N ILE A 155 -21.30 36.91 6.00
CA ILE A 155 -20.90 35.80 6.88
C ILE A 155 -21.53 34.48 6.42
N GLN A 156 -22.80 34.51 6.02
CA GLN A 156 -23.52 33.35 5.51
C GLN A 156 -22.92 32.86 4.18
N TYR A 157 -22.61 33.78 3.25
CA TYR A 157 -21.93 33.43 2.00
C TYR A 157 -20.55 32.84 2.24
N TYR A 158 -19.74 33.47 3.10
CA TYR A 158 -18.39 33.00 3.40
C TYR A 158 -18.39 31.63 4.09
N LEU A 159 -19.32 31.38 5.01
CA LEU A 159 -19.51 30.07 5.64
C LEU A 159 -19.91 29.02 4.60
N ARG A 160 -20.89 29.32 3.74
CA ARG A 160 -21.30 28.42 2.66
C ARG A 160 -20.14 28.09 1.73
N SER A 161 -19.42 29.08 1.23
CA SER A 161 -18.28 28.85 0.32
C SER A 161 -17.17 28.04 0.99
N ARG A 162 -16.91 28.22 2.29
CA ARG A 162 -15.95 27.39 3.02
C ARG A 162 -16.45 25.96 3.19
N LEU A 163 -17.74 25.76 3.50
CA LEU A 163 -18.34 24.42 3.61
C LEU A 163 -18.37 23.69 2.26
N GLU A 164 -18.66 24.40 1.16
CA GLU A 164 -18.59 23.87 -0.20
C GLU A 164 -17.16 23.43 -0.56
N ALA A 165 -16.15 24.26 -0.27
CA ALA A 165 -14.76 23.92 -0.53
C ALA A 165 -14.29 22.69 0.28
N VAL A 166 -14.71 22.58 1.55
CA VAL A 166 -14.40 21.39 2.37
C VAL A 166 -15.15 20.17 1.84
N GLN A 167 -16.43 20.31 1.47
CA GLN A 167 -17.20 19.21 0.89
C GLN A 167 -16.59 18.71 -0.42
N GLU A 168 -16.12 19.61 -1.29
CA GLU A 168 -15.46 19.25 -2.55
C GLU A 168 -14.17 18.46 -2.28
N LYS A 169 -13.35 18.94 -1.33
CA LYS A 169 -12.12 18.25 -0.93
C LYS A 169 -12.39 16.88 -0.32
N LEU A 170 -13.42 16.74 0.51
CA LEU A 170 -13.82 15.44 1.06
C LEU A 170 -14.32 14.49 -0.03
N LYS A 171 -15.10 14.99 -0.99
CA LYS A 171 -15.55 14.17 -2.15
C LYS A 171 -14.38 13.67 -2.98
N GLU A 172 -13.33 14.48 -3.15
CA GLU A 172 -12.10 14.06 -3.84
C GLU A 172 -11.37 12.98 -3.05
N GLN A 173 -11.17 13.17 -1.74
CA GLN A 173 -10.51 12.17 -0.88
C GLN A 173 -11.28 10.85 -0.79
N ILE A 174 -12.61 10.90 -0.72
CA ILE A 174 -13.44 9.68 -0.72
C ILE A 174 -13.28 8.93 -2.04
N LYS A 175 -13.25 9.63 -3.19
CA LYS A 175 -13.00 8.99 -4.49
C LYS A 175 -11.65 8.30 -4.55
N ASP A 176 -10.60 8.93 -4.01
CA ASP A 176 -9.25 8.34 -3.97
C ASP A 176 -9.22 7.09 -3.09
N VAL A 177 -9.92 7.12 -1.95
CA VAL A 177 -10.06 5.95 -1.07
C VAL A 177 -10.86 4.84 -1.74
N ASP A 178 -11.98 5.16 -2.39
CA ASP A 178 -12.81 4.20 -3.10
C ASP A 178 -12.04 3.54 -4.26
N ALA A 179 -11.18 4.29 -4.95
CA ALA A 179 -10.31 3.76 -5.99
C ALA A 179 -9.16 2.89 -5.44
N ALA A 180 -8.72 3.15 -4.21
CA ALA A 180 -7.67 2.37 -3.55
C ALA A 180 -8.21 1.11 -2.86
N GLN A 181 -9.48 1.08 -2.49
CA GLN A 181 -10.11 -0.03 -1.78
C GLN A 181 -10.29 -1.25 -2.70
N SER A 182 -9.87 -2.44 -2.24
CA SER A 182 -10.17 -3.70 -2.93
C SER A 182 -11.63 -4.09 -2.73
N LYS A 183 -12.24 -4.63 -3.78
CA LYS A 183 -13.60 -5.15 -3.83
C LYS A 183 -13.57 -6.65 -4.07
N GLU A 184 -14.54 -7.32 -3.47
CA GLU A 184 -14.76 -8.74 -3.65
C GLU A 184 -15.43 -8.99 -5.01
N VAL A 185 -14.79 -9.80 -5.86
CA VAL A 185 -15.25 -10.12 -7.20
C VAL A 185 -15.36 -11.63 -7.35
N SER A 186 -16.59 -12.12 -7.44
CA SER A 186 -16.86 -13.53 -7.68
C SER A 186 -16.71 -13.86 -9.16
N LEU A 187 -15.94 -14.89 -9.47
CA LEU A 187 -15.75 -15.43 -10.80
C LEU A 187 -16.22 -16.88 -10.83
N PHE A 188 -16.71 -17.31 -11.98
CA PHE A 188 -17.04 -18.71 -12.19
C PHE A 188 -16.73 -19.16 -13.61
N TRP A 189 -16.54 -20.47 -13.74
CA TRP A 189 -16.39 -21.17 -15.00
C TRP A 189 -17.24 -22.44 -14.97
N CYS A 190 -17.95 -22.74 -16.06
CA CYS A 190 -18.84 -23.90 -16.14
C CYS A 190 -18.35 -24.84 -17.23
N GLY A 191 -18.21 -26.13 -16.90
CA GLY A 191 -17.82 -27.14 -17.87
C GLY A 191 -17.39 -28.45 -17.23
N MET A 192 -16.95 -29.40 -18.05
CA MET A 192 -16.28 -30.62 -17.59
C MET A 192 -14.79 -30.37 -17.51
N ALA A 193 -14.28 -30.30 -16.29
CA ALA A 193 -12.86 -30.16 -15.99
C ALA A 193 -12.54 -30.85 -14.66
N GLU A 194 -11.29 -31.23 -14.45
CA GLU A 194 -10.80 -31.71 -13.16
C GLU A 194 -10.30 -30.56 -12.29
N SER A 195 -9.59 -29.61 -12.91
CA SER A 195 -9.00 -28.45 -12.24
C SER A 195 -9.16 -27.19 -13.09
N VAL A 196 -9.54 -26.09 -12.43
CA VAL A 196 -9.67 -24.78 -13.07
C VAL A 196 -8.94 -23.75 -12.24
N GLN A 197 -8.11 -22.96 -12.90
CA GLN A 197 -7.37 -21.85 -12.32
C GLN A 197 -7.59 -20.58 -13.16
N VAL A 198 -7.79 -19.45 -12.51
CA VAL A 198 -7.85 -18.14 -13.18
C VAL A 198 -6.49 -17.46 -13.07
N MET A 199 -5.93 -17.06 -14.21
CA MET A 199 -4.71 -16.28 -14.32
C MET A 199 -5.06 -14.89 -14.85
N GLY A 200 -4.31 -13.85 -14.50
CA GLY A 200 -4.57 -12.55 -15.11
C GLY A 200 -3.58 -11.46 -14.80
N SER A 201 -3.88 -10.25 -15.27
CA SER A 201 -3.03 -9.08 -15.05
C SER A 201 -3.04 -8.59 -13.60
N PHE A 202 -3.97 -9.07 -12.76
CA PHE A 202 -4.09 -8.67 -11.35
C PHE A 202 -2.87 -9.08 -10.50
N ASP A 203 -2.18 -10.16 -10.88
CA ASP A 203 -0.95 -10.65 -10.24
C ASP A 203 0.23 -10.70 -11.22
N GLY A 204 0.09 -10.03 -12.37
CA GLY A 204 1.10 -10.04 -13.44
C GLY A 204 1.27 -11.39 -14.13
N TRP A 205 0.22 -12.22 -14.20
CA TRP A 205 0.22 -13.53 -14.86
C TRP A 205 1.17 -14.55 -14.21
N SER A 206 1.29 -14.51 -12.87
CA SER A 206 2.33 -15.27 -12.17
C SER A 206 1.80 -16.52 -11.45
N GLN A 207 0.86 -16.37 -10.52
CA GLN A 207 0.33 -17.44 -9.69
C GLN A 207 -1.11 -17.82 -10.04
N GLY A 208 -1.97 -16.83 -10.28
CA GLY A 208 -3.40 -17.02 -10.41
C GLY A 208 -4.08 -17.57 -9.15
N GLU A 209 -5.35 -17.93 -9.27
CA GLU A 209 -6.17 -18.44 -8.18
C GLU A 209 -6.95 -19.68 -8.61
N HIS A 210 -7.00 -20.70 -7.76
CA HIS A 210 -7.76 -21.92 -8.05
C HIS A 210 -9.25 -21.70 -7.79
N LEU A 211 -10.08 -22.33 -8.62
CA LEU A 211 -11.52 -22.32 -8.45
C LEU A 211 -11.98 -23.58 -7.72
N SER A 212 -12.90 -23.41 -6.79
CA SER A 212 -13.56 -24.50 -6.07
C SER A 212 -14.64 -25.13 -6.93
N ALA A 213 -14.66 -26.46 -7.00
CA ALA A 213 -15.66 -27.20 -7.76
C ALA A 213 -16.97 -27.36 -6.96
N GLU A 214 -18.07 -26.91 -7.53
CA GLU A 214 -19.43 -27.14 -7.08
C GLU A 214 -20.13 -28.07 -8.09
N TYR A 215 -20.39 -29.31 -7.67
CA TYR A 215 -21.06 -30.29 -8.50
C TYR A 215 -22.55 -29.94 -8.65
N THR A 216 -22.95 -29.58 -9.87
CA THR A 216 -24.35 -29.50 -10.27
C THR A 216 -24.69 -30.75 -11.10
N SER A 217 -25.93 -31.25 -11.02
CA SER A 217 -26.35 -32.55 -11.56
C SER A 217 -26.08 -32.80 -13.05
N SER A 218 -25.72 -31.78 -13.83
CA SER A 218 -25.45 -31.87 -15.27
C SER A 218 -24.09 -31.28 -15.71
N TYR A 219 -23.45 -30.44 -14.90
CA TYR A 219 -22.14 -29.83 -15.18
C TYR A 219 -21.47 -29.39 -13.87
N THR A 220 -20.14 -29.28 -13.86
CA THR A 220 -19.41 -28.75 -12.71
C THR A 220 -19.29 -27.23 -12.85
N LYS A 221 -19.71 -26.51 -11.82
CA LYS A 221 -19.49 -25.07 -11.72
C LYS A 221 -18.27 -24.85 -10.85
N PHE A 222 -17.27 -24.17 -11.38
CA PHE A 222 -16.07 -23.77 -10.66
C PHE A 222 -16.25 -22.31 -10.22
N SER A 223 -16.04 -21.99 -8.95
CA SER A 223 -16.23 -20.64 -8.40
C SER A 223 -15.00 -20.19 -7.61
N THR A 224 -14.69 -18.90 -7.65
CA THR A 224 -13.68 -18.28 -6.78
C THR A 224 -14.02 -16.83 -6.51
N THR A 225 -13.36 -16.27 -5.51
CA THR A 225 -13.53 -14.88 -5.08
C THR A 225 -12.17 -14.19 -5.08
N LEU A 226 -12.04 -13.12 -5.86
CA LEU A 226 -10.83 -12.30 -5.91
C LEU A 226 -11.03 -10.97 -5.20
N MET A 227 -10.00 -10.48 -4.51
CA MET A 227 -9.96 -9.14 -3.93
C MET A 227 -9.21 -8.18 -4.87
N LEU A 228 -9.95 -7.44 -5.69
CA LEU A 228 -9.38 -6.59 -6.74
C LEU A 228 -9.75 -5.13 -6.54
N ARG A 229 -8.82 -4.22 -6.83
CA ARG A 229 -9.11 -2.77 -6.85
C ARG A 229 -9.97 -2.43 -8.07
N PRO A 230 -10.75 -1.33 -8.05
CA PRO A 230 -11.41 -0.83 -9.23
C PRO A 230 -10.43 -0.65 -10.40
N GLY A 231 -10.76 -1.20 -11.55
CA GLY A 231 -9.82 -1.29 -12.66
C GLY A 231 -10.26 -2.23 -13.76
N ARG A 232 -9.40 -2.33 -14.77
CA ARG A 232 -9.55 -3.22 -15.92
C ARG A 232 -8.49 -4.30 -15.83
N TYR A 233 -8.93 -5.54 -15.80
CA TYR A 233 -8.06 -6.71 -15.70
C TYR A 233 -8.27 -7.64 -16.88
N GLU A 234 -7.17 -8.12 -17.44
CA GLU A 234 -7.21 -9.21 -18.41
C GLU A 234 -7.03 -10.51 -17.67
N ILE A 235 -7.90 -11.49 -17.93
CA ILE A 235 -7.85 -12.79 -17.29
C ILE A 235 -8.00 -13.91 -18.32
N LYS A 236 -7.53 -15.10 -17.98
CA LYS A 236 -7.69 -16.32 -18.77
C LYS A 236 -7.77 -17.52 -17.84
N PHE A 237 -8.54 -18.53 -18.23
CA PHE A 237 -8.68 -19.74 -17.45
C PHE A 237 -7.69 -20.80 -17.93
N MET A 238 -7.00 -21.43 -17.01
CA MET A 238 -6.24 -22.65 -17.23
C MET A 238 -7.09 -23.82 -16.75
N VAL A 239 -7.55 -24.63 -17.70
CA VAL A 239 -8.48 -25.75 -17.49
C VAL A 239 -7.76 -27.01 -17.89
N ASP A 240 -7.46 -27.89 -16.92
CA ASP A 240 -6.70 -29.14 -17.13
C ASP A 240 -5.39 -28.95 -17.94
N GLY A 241 -4.70 -27.84 -17.68
CA GLY A 241 -3.46 -27.45 -18.37
C GLY A 241 -3.66 -26.76 -19.73
N GLY A 242 -4.89 -26.63 -20.22
CA GLY A 242 -5.23 -25.91 -21.45
C GLY A 242 -5.72 -24.49 -21.20
N TRP A 243 -5.26 -23.54 -22.01
CA TRP A 243 -5.72 -22.15 -21.95
C TRP A 243 -7.10 -21.98 -22.60
N GLN A 244 -8.07 -21.50 -21.83
CA GLN A 244 -9.45 -21.28 -22.27
C GLN A 244 -9.94 -19.89 -21.88
N VAL A 245 -10.87 -19.39 -22.68
CA VAL A 245 -11.54 -18.10 -22.48
C VAL A 245 -12.98 -18.41 -22.13
N SER A 246 -13.48 -17.84 -21.04
CA SER A 246 -14.87 -18.02 -20.61
C SER A 246 -15.82 -17.33 -21.62
N PRO A 247 -16.90 -18.00 -22.05
CA PRO A 247 -17.92 -17.37 -22.89
C PRO A 247 -18.77 -16.34 -22.14
N GLU A 248 -18.80 -16.41 -20.80
CA GLU A 248 -19.61 -15.54 -19.93
C GLU A 248 -19.03 -14.13 -19.77
N LEU A 249 -17.75 -13.96 -20.12
CA LEU A 249 -17.03 -12.71 -19.94
C LEU A 249 -16.68 -12.08 -21.30
N PRO A 250 -16.76 -10.75 -21.43
CA PRO A 250 -16.26 -10.04 -22.60
C PRO A 250 -14.81 -10.43 -22.91
N THR A 251 -14.42 -10.35 -24.17
CA THR A 251 -13.07 -10.74 -24.61
C THR A 251 -12.34 -9.57 -25.25
N VAL A 252 -11.01 -9.55 -25.10
CA VAL A 252 -10.11 -8.55 -25.66
C VAL A 252 -8.93 -9.25 -26.33
N GLY A 253 -8.39 -8.65 -27.40
CA GLY A 253 -7.31 -9.22 -28.20
C GLY A 253 -7.80 -10.21 -29.27
N GLU A 254 -6.85 -10.72 -30.07
CA GLU A 254 -7.12 -11.61 -31.19
C GLU A 254 -6.22 -12.85 -31.17
N GLY A 255 -6.73 -13.96 -31.71
CA GLY A 255 -6.02 -15.23 -31.81
C GLY A 255 -5.57 -15.77 -30.44
N TRP A 256 -4.27 -16.05 -30.33
CA TRP A 256 -3.65 -16.65 -29.13
C TRP A 256 -3.60 -15.69 -27.93
N MET A 257 -3.58 -14.39 -28.21
CA MET A 257 -3.59 -13.32 -27.20
C MET A 257 -5.00 -12.96 -26.72
N LYS A 258 -6.03 -13.71 -27.16
CA LYS A 258 -7.40 -13.48 -26.72
C LYS A 258 -7.54 -13.83 -25.24
N ASN A 259 -7.97 -12.83 -24.46
CA ASN A 259 -8.20 -12.90 -23.01
C ASN A 259 -9.63 -12.46 -22.69
N ASN A 260 -10.13 -12.82 -21.50
CA ASN A 260 -11.34 -12.23 -20.95
C ASN A 260 -11.02 -10.88 -20.30
N LEU A 261 -11.95 -9.93 -20.40
CA LEU A 261 -11.86 -8.62 -19.76
C LEU A 261 -12.77 -8.61 -18.52
N LEU A 262 -12.17 -8.36 -17.36
CA LEU A 262 -12.84 -8.17 -16.09
C LEU A 262 -12.77 -6.68 -15.69
N ILE A 263 -13.93 -6.06 -15.49
CA ILE A 263 -14.04 -4.67 -15.06
C ILE A 263 -14.56 -4.66 -13.63
N VAL A 264 -13.79 -4.05 -12.74
CA VAL A 264 -14.15 -3.85 -11.34
C VAL A 264 -14.47 -2.37 -11.17
N SER A 265 -15.70 -2.06 -10.77
CA SER A 265 -16.21 -0.70 -10.55
C SER A 265 -16.25 -0.37 -9.07
#